data_AF-A0AAD6EQ15-F1
#
_entry.id   AF-A0AAD6EQ15-F1
#
_cell.length_a   1.000
_cell.length_b   1.000
_cell.length_c   1.000
_cell.angle_alpha   90.00
_cell.angle_beta   90.00
_cell.angle_gamma   90.00
#
_symmetry.space_group_name_H-M   'P 1'
#
loop_
_entity.id
_entity.type
_entity.pdbx_description
1 polymer ?
#
loop_
_entity_poly.entity_id
_entity_poly.type
_entity_poly.pdbx_seq_one_letter_code
_entity_poly.pdbx_strand_id
1 'polypeptide(L)'
;MAGLRLSKITIALLLIVYHVGPSKAVLFNQLPKTLIVTATTKSGDVLHAGEDKFTVTWALNTSLPAGADANYKTVKVLLCYAPISQHDRKWRKSNNDLKKDKTCQFTVVKQDYSATGKHEYTVARDIPTASYFVRAYALDASGTQVAFGQTTDANKTTNIFEVVGITGRTTGIFISAIVFSAFSGVALAFFYVVENKKKK
;
A
#
# COMPACT_ATOMS: atom_id res chain seq x y z
N MET A 1 2.75 3.23 -61.99
CA MET A 1 1.74 3.05 -60.93
C MET A 1 1.87 1.63 -60.39
N ALA A 2 2.58 1.43 -59.28
CA ALA A 2 2.68 0.12 -58.63
C ALA A 2 1.65 0.04 -57.50
N GLY A 3 0.59 -0.74 -57.71
CA GLY A 3 -0.45 -0.98 -56.71
C GLY A 3 0.06 -1.91 -55.62
N LEU A 4 0.17 -1.39 -54.40
CA LEU A 4 0.56 -2.14 -53.22
C LEU A 4 -0.58 -3.09 -52.82
N ARG A 5 -0.45 -4.39 -53.15
CA ARG A 5 -1.39 -5.43 -52.68
C ARG A 5 -1.04 -5.80 -51.24
N LEU A 6 -1.72 -5.19 -50.26
CA LEU A 6 -1.64 -5.65 -48.87
C LEU A 6 -2.35 -7.00 -48.71
N SER A 7 -1.64 -7.95 -48.12
CA SER A 7 -2.18 -9.27 -47.75
C SER A 7 -3.18 -9.15 -46.61
N LYS A 8 -4.21 -9.99 -46.59
CA LYS A 8 -5.23 -10.06 -45.51
C LYS A 8 -4.60 -10.25 -44.11
N ILE A 9 -3.40 -10.85 -44.06
CA ILE A 9 -2.62 -11.04 -42.83
C ILE A 9 -2.12 -9.70 -42.27
N THR A 10 -1.75 -8.76 -43.15
CA THR A 10 -1.24 -7.43 -42.75
C THR A 10 -2.36 -6.55 -42.18
N ILE A 11 -3.60 -6.71 -42.66
CA ILE A 11 -4.78 -6.02 -42.13
C ILE A 11 -5.17 -6.58 -40.74
N ALA A 12 -5.06 -7.90 -40.55
CA ALA A 12 -5.32 -8.54 -39.25
C ALA A 12 -4.31 -8.12 -38.18
N LEU A 13 -3.03 -7.95 -38.52
CA LEU A 13 -2.02 -7.47 -37.57
C LEU A 13 -2.23 -5.99 -37.18
N LEU A 14 -2.70 -5.15 -38.10
CA LEU A 14 -3.01 -3.74 -37.82
C LEU A 14 -4.21 -3.57 -36.87
N LEU A 15 -5.19 -4.50 -36.89
CA LEU A 15 -6.36 -4.45 -36.00
C LEU A 15 -6.05 -4.88 -34.55
N ILE A 16 -5.04 -5.73 -34.33
CA ILE A 16 -4.64 -6.18 -32.98
C ILE A 16 -3.94 -5.04 -32.20
N VAL A 17 -3.32 -4.08 -32.89
CA VAL A 17 -2.63 -2.93 -32.24
C VAL A 17 -3.62 -1.86 -31.75
N TYR A 18 -4.88 -1.86 -32.21
CA TYR A 18 -5.86 -0.81 -31.89
C TYR A 18 -6.68 -1.02 -30.60
N HIS A 19 -6.52 -2.14 -29.89
CA HIS A 19 -7.35 -2.44 -28.72
C HIS A 19 -6.77 -1.94 -27.38
N VAL A 20 -5.64 -1.25 -27.39
CA VAL A 20 -5.11 -0.58 -26.18
C VAL A 20 -5.45 0.90 -26.24
N GLY A 21 -6.74 1.21 -26.14
CA GLY A 21 -7.18 2.58 -25.84
C GLY A 21 -6.58 3.03 -24.50
N PRO A 22 -6.24 4.32 -24.34
CA PRO A 22 -5.69 4.81 -23.08
C PRO A 22 -6.69 4.53 -21.95
N SER A 23 -6.28 3.75 -20.96
CA SER A 23 -7.06 3.55 -19.73
C SER A 23 -7.31 4.93 -19.13
N LYS A 24 -8.57 5.39 -19.10
CA LYS A 24 -8.93 6.65 -18.43
C LYS A 24 -8.41 6.59 -17.00
N ALA A 25 -7.60 7.59 -16.62
CA ALA A 25 -7.08 7.67 -15.27
C ALA A 25 -8.24 7.87 -14.29
N VAL A 26 -8.33 7.03 -13.26
CA VAL A 26 -9.31 7.20 -12.19
C VAL A 26 -8.75 8.21 -11.20
N LEU A 27 -9.47 9.31 -10.99
CA LEU A 27 -9.07 10.35 -10.06
C LEU A 27 -9.73 10.15 -8.70
N PHE A 28 -8.94 10.18 -7.63
CA PHE A 28 -9.43 9.95 -6.28
C PHE A 28 -10.44 11.01 -5.83
N ASN A 29 -10.21 12.28 -6.15
CA ASN A 29 -11.12 13.37 -5.82
C ASN A 29 -12.48 13.31 -6.53
N GLN A 30 -12.62 12.48 -7.56
CA GLN A 30 -13.88 12.25 -8.27
C GLN A 30 -14.64 11.03 -7.75
N LEU A 31 -14.01 10.20 -6.90
CA LEU A 31 -14.69 9.02 -6.37
C LEU A 31 -15.69 9.43 -5.29
N PRO A 32 -16.92 8.92 -5.35
CA PRO A 32 -17.89 9.14 -4.29
C PRO A 32 -17.52 8.30 -3.05
N LYS A 33 -17.70 8.91 -1.87
CA LYS A 33 -17.55 8.23 -0.58
C LYS A 33 -18.88 7.55 -0.21
N THR A 34 -19.09 6.33 -0.69
CA THR A 34 -20.35 5.59 -0.49
C THR A 34 -20.28 4.51 0.58
N LEU A 35 -19.07 4.06 0.93
CA LEU A 35 -18.85 3.03 1.94
C LEU A 35 -18.53 3.64 3.30
N ILE A 36 -19.20 3.15 4.34
CA ILE A 36 -18.85 3.36 5.74
C ILE A 36 -17.87 2.25 6.10
N VAL A 37 -16.65 2.59 6.51
CA VAL A 37 -15.61 1.63 6.86
C VAL A 37 -15.19 1.86 8.30
N THR A 38 -15.18 0.81 9.10
CA THR A 38 -14.66 0.85 10.47
C THR A 38 -13.64 -0.26 10.68
N ALA A 39 -12.77 -0.05 11.67
CA ALA A 39 -11.79 -1.05 12.10
C ALA A 39 -11.81 -1.12 13.63
N THR A 40 -11.44 -2.27 14.19
CA THR A 40 -11.34 -2.43 15.65
C THR A 40 -10.18 -1.67 16.26
N THR A 41 -9.21 -1.25 15.43
CA THR A 41 -8.08 -0.41 15.81
C THR A 41 -8.53 0.99 16.21
N LYS A 42 -7.99 1.52 17.29
CA LYS A 42 -8.19 2.88 17.78
C LYS A 42 -6.98 3.75 17.44
N SER A 43 -7.18 5.06 17.56
CA SER A 43 -6.09 6.02 17.36
C SER A 43 -5.01 5.81 18.42
N GLY A 44 -3.77 5.57 17.98
CA GLY A 44 -2.64 5.30 18.87
C GLY A 44 -2.40 3.82 19.22
N ASP A 45 -3.21 2.89 18.71
CA ASP A 45 -2.91 1.46 18.83
C ASP A 45 -1.61 1.13 18.08
N VAL A 46 -0.87 0.15 18.59
CA VAL A 46 0.36 -0.37 17.99
C VAL A 46 0.18 -1.86 17.72
N LEU A 47 0.33 -2.26 16.45
CA LEU A 47 0.20 -3.65 16.01
C LEU A 47 1.54 -4.19 15.50
N HIS A 48 1.87 -5.43 15.85
CA HIS A 48 3.07 -6.11 15.41
C HIS A 48 2.79 -6.97 14.18
N ALA A 49 3.56 -6.72 13.12
CA ALA A 49 3.46 -7.47 11.88
C ALA A 49 3.77 -8.96 12.10
N GLY A 50 2.88 -9.82 11.63
CA GLY A 50 2.97 -11.28 11.74
C GLY A 50 2.30 -11.87 12.98
N GLU A 51 1.81 -11.04 13.91
CA GLU A 51 1.29 -11.47 15.20
C GLU A 51 -0.11 -10.91 15.45
N ASP A 52 -0.24 -9.58 15.42
CA ASP A 52 -1.47 -8.92 15.81
C ASP A 52 -2.51 -8.94 14.70
N LYS A 53 -3.78 -8.94 15.11
CA LYS A 53 -4.94 -8.95 14.23
C LYS A 53 -5.85 -7.77 14.48
N PHE A 54 -6.55 -7.35 13.44
CA PHE A 54 -7.67 -6.44 13.57
C PHE A 54 -8.81 -6.83 12.62
N THR A 55 -10.02 -6.43 12.98
CA THR A 55 -11.19 -6.63 12.14
C THR A 55 -11.52 -5.34 11.41
N VAL A 56 -11.75 -5.44 10.10
CA VAL A 56 -12.36 -4.39 9.29
C VAL A 56 -13.80 -4.76 9.00
N THR A 57 -14.70 -3.78 9.07
CA THR A 57 -16.04 -3.89 8.52
C THR A 57 -16.30 -2.77 7.52
N TRP A 58 -17.16 -3.05 6.57
CA TRP A 58 -17.69 -2.05 5.66
C TRP A 58 -19.19 -2.26 5.47
N ALA A 59 -19.88 -1.16 5.23
CA ALA A 59 -21.29 -1.15 4.87
C ALA A 59 -21.55 -0.05 3.82
N LEU A 60 -22.49 -0.26 2.92
CA LEU A 60 -23.03 0.80 2.07
C LEU A 60 -23.75 1.83 2.94
N ASN A 61 -23.51 3.11 2.70
CA ASN A 61 -24.21 4.17 3.40
C ASN A 61 -25.70 4.15 3.03
N THR A 62 -26.56 3.89 4.02
CA THR A 62 -28.01 3.75 3.84
C THR A 62 -28.72 5.06 3.52
N SER A 63 -28.04 6.21 3.65
CA SER A 63 -28.57 7.50 3.18
C SER A 63 -28.52 7.67 1.66
N LEU A 64 -27.91 6.73 0.93
CA LEU A 64 -27.84 6.76 -0.53
C LEU A 64 -29.13 6.22 -1.18
N PRO A 65 -29.47 6.66 -2.40
CA PRO A 65 -30.58 6.10 -3.16
C PRO A 65 -30.42 4.59 -3.38
N ALA A 66 -31.55 3.88 -3.46
CA ALA A 66 -31.56 2.47 -3.83
C ALA A 66 -30.86 2.25 -5.18
N GLY A 67 -29.97 1.26 -5.26
CA GLY A 67 -29.20 0.95 -6.45
C GLY A 67 -27.93 1.80 -6.65
N ALA A 68 -27.54 2.63 -5.67
CA ALA A 68 -26.27 3.38 -5.72
C ALA A 68 -25.02 2.49 -5.89
N ASP A 69 -25.13 1.21 -5.54
CA ASP A 69 -24.11 0.18 -5.64
C ASP A 69 -24.32 -0.82 -6.79
N ALA A 70 -25.27 -0.58 -7.71
CA ALA A 70 -25.62 -1.52 -8.79
C ALA A 70 -24.42 -1.96 -9.65
N ASN A 71 -23.45 -1.05 -9.83
CA ASN A 71 -22.23 -1.30 -10.60
C ASN A 71 -21.10 -1.94 -9.80
N TYR A 72 -21.25 -2.11 -8.48
CA TYR A 72 -20.20 -2.67 -7.63
C TYR A 72 -20.17 -4.20 -7.78
N LYS A 73 -18.99 -4.75 -8.04
CA LYS A 73 -18.75 -6.18 -8.23
C LYS A 73 -17.75 -6.75 -7.25
N THR A 74 -16.78 -5.95 -6.80
CA THR A 74 -15.75 -6.40 -5.86
C THR A 74 -15.51 -5.31 -4.81
N VAL A 75 -15.31 -5.71 -3.55
CA VAL A 75 -14.72 -4.84 -2.52
C VAL A 75 -13.24 -5.16 -2.40
N LYS A 76 -12.40 -4.14 -2.49
CA LYS A 76 -10.97 -4.23 -2.21
C LYS A 76 -10.62 -3.32 -1.04
N VAL A 77 -10.23 -3.92 0.08
CA VAL A 77 -9.78 -3.21 1.29
C VAL A 77 -8.25 -3.18 1.29
N LEU A 78 -7.69 -2.00 1.54
CA LEU A 78 -6.25 -1.77 1.59
C LEU A 78 -5.84 -1.05 2.87
N LEU A 79 -4.61 -1.31 3.30
CA LEU A 79 -3.87 -0.48 4.25
C LEU A 79 -3.22 0.69 3.50
N CYS A 80 -3.36 1.86 4.08
CA CYS A 80 -2.95 3.12 3.51
C CYS A 80 -2.06 3.89 4.48
N TYR A 81 -0.94 4.43 4.00
CA TYR A 81 -0.04 5.26 4.81
C TYR A 81 -0.74 6.55 5.26
N ALA A 82 -0.72 6.80 6.57
CA ALA A 82 -1.13 8.09 7.12
C ALA A 82 -0.13 9.20 6.71
N PRO A 83 -0.55 10.47 6.63
CA PRO A 83 0.30 11.58 6.17
C PRO A 83 1.65 11.68 6.91
N ILE A 84 1.66 11.42 8.21
CA ILE A 84 2.88 11.43 9.04
C ILE A 84 3.95 10.44 8.55
N SER A 85 3.53 9.33 7.95
CA SER A 85 4.43 8.30 7.42
C SER A 85 4.81 8.48 5.94
N GLN A 86 4.36 9.58 5.31
CA GLN A 86 4.66 9.92 3.92
C GLN A 86 5.80 10.95 3.78
N HIS A 87 6.15 11.66 4.85
CA HIS A 87 7.22 12.67 4.83
C HIS A 87 8.55 12.05 4.35
N ASP A 88 9.21 12.70 3.40
CA ASP A 88 10.45 12.24 2.74
C ASP A 88 10.42 10.85 2.06
N ARG A 89 9.26 10.20 1.97
CA ARG A 89 9.11 8.88 1.36
C ARG A 89 8.26 8.98 0.10
N LYS A 90 8.88 9.40 -1.02
CA LYS A 90 8.20 9.51 -2.34
C LYS A 90 7.41 8.26 -2.72
N TRP A 91 7.90 7.08 -2.32
CA TRP A 91 7.26 5.79 -2.59
C TRP A 91 6.00 5.51 -1.74
N ARG A 92 5.59 6.41 -0.84
CA ARG A 92 4.36 6.35 -0.02
C ARG A 92 3.38 7.49 -0.32
N LYS A 93 3.73 8.38 -1.25
CA LYS A 93 3.05 9.68 -1.44
C LYS A 93 1.67 9.51 -2.07
N SER A 94 0.70 10.29 -1.59
CA SER A 94 -0.60 10.43 -2.22
C SER A 94 -0.54 11.07 -3.61
N ASN A 95 -1.30 10.49 -4.55
CA ASN A 95 -1.56 11.07 -5.87
C ASN A 95 -3.05 11.07 -6.14
N ASN A 96 -3.54 12.06 -6.90
CA ASN A 96 -4.93 12.08 -7.32
C ASN A 96 -5.22 10.99 -8.37
N ASP A 97 -4.29 10.70 -9.28
CA ASP A 97 -4.40 9.58 -10.21
C ASP A 97 -4.15 8.27 -9.45
N LEU A 98 -5.19 7.45 -9.29
CA LEU A 98 -5.13 6.21 -8.51
C LEU A 98 -4.12 5.20 -9.05
N LYS A 99 -3.81 5.23 -10.35
CA LYS A 99 -2.77 4.37 -10.93
C LYS A 99 -1.37 4.75 -10.44
N LYS A 100 -1.18 6.02 -10.07
CA LYS A 100 0.06 6.59 -9.57
C LYS A 100 0.06 6.74 -8.04
N ASP A 101 -1.09 6.60 -7.38
CA ASP A 101 -1.21 6.72 -5.93
C ASP A 101 -0.42 5.60 -5.24
N LYS A 102 0.47 6.00 -4.34
CA LYS A 102 1.27 5.07 -3.51
C LYS A 102 0.82 5.09 -2.05
N THR A 103 -0.30 5.72 -1.74
CA THR A 103 -0.82 5.74 -0.37
C THR A 103 -1.26 4.37 0.10
N CYS A 104 -2.05 3.67 -0.72
CA CYS A 104 -2.69 2.40 -0.38
C CYS A 104 -2.06 1.27 -1.17
N GLN A 105 -1.16 0.50 -0.55
CA GLN A 105 -0.34 -0.49 -1.26
C GLN A 105 -0.65 -1.92 -0.85
N PHE A 106 -1.01 -2.15 0.41
CA PHE A 106 -1.16 -3.50 0.94
C PHE A 106 -2.62 -3.89 0.95
N THR A 107 -2.92 -5.04 0.37
CA THR A 107 -4.31 -5.55 0.32
C THR A 107 -4.61 -6.30 1.60
N VAL A 108 -5.67 -5.88 2.29
CA VAL A 108 -6.23 -6.56 3.47
C VAL A 108 -7.13 -7.70 3.02
N VAL A 109 -8.08 -7.38 2.13
CA VAL A 109 -8.99 -8.37 1.52
C VAL A 109 -9.43 -7.87 0.15
N LYS A 110 -9.64 -8.81 -0.78
CA LYS A 110 -10.32 -8.58 -2.05
C LYS A 110 -11.33 -9.70 -2.24
N GLN A 111 -12.61 -9.37 -2.30
CA GLN A 111 -13.69 -10.34 -2.45
C GLN A 111 -14.87 -9.75 -3.21
N ASP A 112 -15.80 -10.61 -3.61
CA ASP A 112 -17.04 -10.19 -4.27
C ASP A 112 -17.82 -9.21 -3.40
N TYR A 113 -18.50 -8.27 -4.08
CA TYR A 113 -19.18 -7.19 -3.40
C TYR A 113 -20.40 -7.71 -2.63
N SER A 114 -20.45 -7.32 -1.35
CA SER A 114 -21.63 -7.37 -0.52
C SER A 114 -21.86 -6.01 0.12
N ALA A 115 -23.13 -5.60 0.24
CA ALA A 115 -23.49 -4.31 0.83
C ALA A 115 -22.95 -4.14 2.25
N THR A 116 -22.81 -5.24 2.99
CA THR A 116 -22.16 -5.30 4.30
C THR A 116 -21.13 -6.41 4.30
N GLY A 117 -19.97 -6.18 4.90
CA GLY A 117 -18.95 -7.20 5.07
C GLY A 117 -18.06 -6.99 6.27
N LYS A 118 -17.39 -8.08 6.67
CA LYS A 118 -16.47 -8.14 7.80
C LYS A 118 -15.31 -9.05 7.44
N HIS A 119 -14.10 -8.65 7.81
CA HIS A 119 -12.91 -9.47 7.62
C HIS A 119 -11.94 -9.27 8.79
N GLU A 120 -11.51 -10.37 9.39
CA GLU A 120 -10.40 -10.39 10.34
C GLU A 120 -9.09 -10.54 9.56
N TYR A 121 -8.16 -9.62 9.78
CA TYR A 121 -6.87 -9.59 9.11
C TYR A 121 -5.74 -9.66 10.14
N THR A 122 -4.81 -10.58 9.92
CA THR A 122 -3.52 -10.59 10.62
C THR A 122 -2.58 -9.67 9.87
N VAL A 123 -1.94 -8.73 10.56
CA VAL A 123 -0.99 -7.81 9.93
C VAL A 123 0.10 -8.63 9.25
N ALA A 124 0.23 -8.53 7.93
CA ALA A 124 1.20 -9.35 7.21
C ALA A 124 2.64 -8.97 7.58
N ARG A 125 3.55 -9.96 7.51
CA ARG A 125 4.95 -9.81 7.91
C ARG A 125 5.75 -8.80 7.07
N ASP A 126 5.29 -8.55 5.84
CA ASP A 126 5.89 -7.62 4.88
C ASP A 126 5.38 -6.18 5.03
N ILE A 127 4.44 -5.92 5.95
CA ILE A 127 3.99 -4.57 6.26
C ILE A 127 5.11 -3.82 7.01
N PRO A 128 5.64 -2.72 6.44
CA PRO A 128 6.74 -2.00 7.06
C PRO A 128 6.26 -1.11 8.21
N THR A 129 7.18 -0.78 9.11
CA THR A 129 6.93 0.14 10.21
C THR A 129 6.47 1.50 9.69
N ALA A 130 5.25 1.89 10.06
CA ALA A 130 4.60 3.16 9.72
C ALA A 130 3.23 3.26 10.41
N SER A 131 2.63 4.45 10.31
CA SER A 131 1.25 4.72 10.70
C SER A 131 0.29 4.52 9.51
N TYR A 132 -0.83 3.86 9.75
CA TYR A 132 -1.78 3.43 8.74
C TYR A 132 -3.23 3.80 9.08
N PHE A 133 -4.05 3.86 8.05
CA PHE A 133 -5.51 3.80 8.12
C PHE A 133 -6.03 2.80 7.08
N VAL A 134 -7.30 2.42 7.17
CA VAL A 134 -7.91 1.46 6.25
C VAL A 134 -8.79 2.18 5.23
N ARG A 135 -8.70 1.78 3.97
CA ARG A 135 -9.58 2.24 2.89
C ARG A 135 -10.16 1.06 2.15
N ALA A 136 -11.47 1.07 1.95
CA ALA A 136 -12.17 0.17 1.05
C ALA A 136 -12.47 0.88 -0.26
N TYR A 137 -12.30 0.17 -1.38
CA TYR A 137 -12.79 0.57 -2.69
C TYR A 137 -13.86 -0.41 -3.15
N ALA A 138 -14.91 0.12 -3.75
CA ALA A 138 -15.80 -0.66 -4.60
C ALA A 138 -15.28 -0.62 -6.04
N LEU A 139 -15.19 -1.78 -6.66
CA LEU A 139 -14.71 -1.95 -8.04
C LEU A 139 -15.87 -2.43 -8.91
N ASP A 140 -15.89 -1.97 -10.16
CA ASP A 140 -16.82 -2.47 -11.17
C ASP A 140 -16.35 -3.79 -11.81
N ALA A 141 -17.09 -4.27 -12.81
CA ALA A 141 -16.76 -5.51 -13.54
C ALA A 141 -15.42 -5.46 -14.28
N SER A 142 -14.92 -4.26 -14.60
CA SER A 142 -13.59 -4.07 -15.22
C SER A 142 -12.46 -4.04 -14.20
N GLY A 143 -12.78 -4.06 -12.89
CA GLY A 143 -11.82 -3.90 -11.80
C GLY A 143 -11.45 -2.44 -11.54
N THR A 144 -12.18 -1.49 -12.10
CA THR A 144 -11.94 -0.04 -11.95
C THR A 144 -12.58 0.43 -10.65
N GLN A 145 -11.86 1.24 -9.85
CA GLN A 145 -12.44 1.82 -8.63
C GLN A 145 -13.55 2.81 -9.02
N VAL A 146 -14.73 2.63 -8.44
CA VAL A 146 -15.91 3.46 -8.71
C VAL A 146 -16.47 4.15 -7.48
N ALA A 147 -16.08 3.70 -6.28
CA ALA A 147 -16.37 4.38 -5.02
C ALA A 147 -15.38 3.98 -3.93
N PHE A 148 -15.40 4.69 -2.81
CA PHE A 148 -14.56 4.37 -1.67
C PHE A 148 -15.24 4.62 -0.32
N GLY A 149 -14.57 4.14 0.72
CA GLY A 149 -14.77 4.48 2.12
C GLY A 149 -13.46 4.34 2.87
N GLN A 150 -13.30 5.03 3.98
CA GLN A 150 -12.08 4.94 4.79
C GLN A 150 -12.38 5.23 6.26
N THR A 151 -11.56 4.68 7.15
CA THR A 151 -11.70 4.84 8.61
C THR A 151 -11.34 6.23 9.11
N THR A 152 -10.57 6.98 8.32
CA THR A 152 -10.06 8.32 8.68
C THR A 152 -10.89 9.44 8.06
N ASP A 153 -10.70 10.66 8.57
CA ASP A 153 -11.34 11.88 8.08
C ASP A 153 -10.74 12.37 6.74
N ALA A 154 -11.23 13.49 6.22
CA ALA A 154 -10.75 14.05 4.97
C ALA A 154 -9.26 14.46 5.05
N ASN A 155 -8.82 14.93 6.22
CA ASN A 155 -7.42 15.35 6.45
C ASN A 155 -6.51 14.16 6.79
N LYS A 156 -7.07 12.96 6.98
CA LYS A 156 -6.37 11.73 7.33
C LYS A 156 -5.61 11.86 8.66
N THR A 157 -6.26 12.37 9.70
CA THR A 157 -5.70 12.62 11.05
C THR A 157 -6.35 11.77 12.14
N THR A 158 -7.49 11.12 11.87
CA THR A 158 -8.23 10.32 12.85
C THR A 158 -8.18 8.82 12.55
N ASN A 159 -8.38 7.96 13.56
CA ASN A 159 -8.38 6.49 13.42
C ASN A 159 -7.12 5.95 12.73
N ILE A 160 -5.96 6.48 13.14
CA ILE A 160 -4.64 6.06 12.68
C ILE A 160 -4.03 5.15 13.75
N PHE A 161 -3.54 4.00 13.32
CA PHE A 161 -2.79 3.08 14.18
C PHE A 161 -1.38 2.90 13.63
N GLU A 162 -0.46 2.51 14.48
CA GLU A 162 0.90 2.17 14.12
C GLU A 162 1.03 0.67 13.85
N VAL A 163 1.82 0.33 12.83
CA VAL A 163 2.31 -1.02 12.65
C VAL A 163 3.80 -1.01 12.89
N VAL A 164 4.28 -1.93 13.73
CA VAL A 164 5.69 -2.27 13.89
C VAL A 164 5.97 -3.44 12.96
N GLY A 165 6.70 -3.15 11.88
CA GLY A 165 7.12 -4.16 10.91
C GLY A 165 8.25 -5.03 11.44
N ILE A 166 8.38 -6.23 10.88
CA ILE A 166 9.52 -7.10 11.18
C ILE A 166 10.78 -6.49 10.56
N THR A 167 11.73 -6.12 11.40
CA THR A 167 13.05 -5.70 10.91
C THR A 167 13.96 -6.91 10.80
N GLY A 168 14.80 -6.97 9.76
CA GLY A 168 15.88 -7.95 9.67
C GLY A 168 17.01 -7.75 10.70
N ARG A 169 16.85 -6.79 11.63
CA ARG A 169 17.83 -6.45 12.67
C ARG A 169 17.52 -7.26 13.91
N THR A 170 18.05 -8.47 13.98
CA THR A 170 17.98 -9.29 15.19
C THR A 170 18.96 -8.77 16.25
N THR A 171 18.69 -9.08 17.52
CA THR A 171 19.60 -8.77 18.64
C THR A 171 21.01 -9.30 18.38
N GLY A 172 21.12 -10.49 17.76
CA GLY A 172 22.41 -11.06 17.37
C GLY A 172 23.19 -10.21 16.37
N ILE A 173 22.52 -9.69 15.33
CA ILE A 173 23.15 -8.78 14.35
C ILE A 173 23.59 -7.46 15.00
N PHE A 174 22.83 -6.97 15.98
CA PHE A 174 23.20 -5.75 16.70
C PHE A 174 24.43 -5.96 17.60
N ILE A 175 24.45 -7.06 18.34
CA ILE A 175 25.59 -7.42 19.20
C ILE A 175 26.85 -7.64 18.35
N SER A 176 26.74 -8.40 17.25
CA SER A 176 27.91 -8.65 16.38
C SER A 176 28.45 -7.36 15.77
N ALA A 177 27.59 -6.44 15.36
CA ALA A 177 28.00 -5.13 14.86
C ALA A 177 28.78 -4.32 15.90
N ILE A 178 28.36 -4.33 17.18
CA ILE A 178 29.08 -3.67 18.28
C ILE A 178 30.45 -4.29 18.48
N VAL A 179 30.53 -5.62 18.56
CA VAL A 179 31.79 -6.35 18.81
C VAL A 179 32.79 -6.11 17.69
N PHE A 180 32.37 -6.22 16.42
CA PHE A 180 33.27 -5.98 15.29
C PHE A 180 33.73 -4.52 15.19
N SER A 181 32.86 -3.56 15.54
CA SER A 181 33.24 -2.14 15.57
C SER A 181 34.29 -1.86 16.65
N ALA A 182 34.11 -2.41 17.85
CA ALA A 182 35.08 -2.28 18.94
C ALA A 182 36.41 -2.96 18.59
N PHE A 183 36.36 -4.18 18.05
CA PHE A 183 37.56 -4.91 17.62
C PHE A 183 38.34 -4.13 16.56
N SER A 184 37.67 -3.55 15.57
CA SER A 184 38.31 -2.71 14.55
C SER A 184 39.07 -1.53 15.17
N GLY A 185 38.46 -0.84 16.13
CA GLY A 185 39.09 0.28 16.82
C GLY A 185 40.32 -0.13 17.63
N VAL A 186 40.22 -1.23 18.38
CA VAL A 186 41.34 -1.78 19.17
C VAL A 186 42.46 -2.27 18.26
N ALA A 187 42.13 -3.00 17.19
CA ALA A 187 43.12 -3.49 16.23
C ALA A 187 43.88 -2.31 15.58
N LEU A 188 43.18 -1.25 15.16
CA LEU A 188 43.81 -0.06 14.60
C LEU A 188 44.77 0.59 15.60
N ALA A 189 44.34 0.80 16.85
CA ALA A 189 45.18 1.39 17.89
C ALA A 189 46.42 0.52 18.18
N PHE A 190 46.23 -0.80 18.26
CA PHE A 190 47.30 -1.76 18.46
C PHE A 190 48.34 -1.69 17.32
N PHE A 191 47.89 -1.78 16.07
CA PHE A 191 48.79 -1.72 14.91
C PHE A 191 49.52 -0.37 14.83
N TYR A 192 48.84 0.73 15.10
CA TYR A 192 49.44 2.07 15.14
C TYR A 192 50.58 2.17 16.17
N VAL A 193 50.38 1.65 17.38
CA VAL A 193 51.43 1.63 18.42
C VAL A 193 52.60 0.75 18.02
N VAL A 194 52.32 -0.45 17.49
CA VAL A 194 53.36 -1.39 17.05
C VAL A 194 54.20 -0.81 15.90
N GLU A 195 53.57 -0.20 14.89
CA GLU A 195 54.29 0.43 13.78
C GLU A 195 55.15 1.61 14.24
N ASN A 196 54.66 2.45 15.16
CA ASN A 196 55.44 3.57 15.67
C ASN A 196 56.63 3.12 16.54
N LYS A 197 56.53 1.99 17.23
CA LYS A 197 57.66 1.40 17.97
C LYS A 197 58.73 0.79 17.07
N LYS A 198 58.38 0.33 15.87
CA LYS A 198 59.32 -0.23 14.88
C LYS A 198 60.06 0.84 14.06
N LYS A 199 59.56 2.08 14.04
CA LYS A 199 60.18 3.22 13.34
C LYS A 199 61.23 3.96 14.18
N LYS A 200 61.40 3.58 15.45
CA LYS A 200 62.49 4.01 16.35
C LYS A 200 63.52 2.91 16.44
#